data_AF-A0A0F9W993-F1
#
_entry.id   AF-A0A0F9W993-F1
#
_cell.length_a   1.000
_cell.length_b   1.000
_cell.length_c   1.000
_cell.angle_alpha   90.00
_cell.angle_beta   90.00
_cell.angle_gamma   90.00
#
_symmetry.space_group_name_H-M   'P 1'
#
loop_
_entity.id
_entity.type
_entity.pdbx_description
1 polymer ?
#
loop_
_entity_poly.entity_id
_entity_poly.type
_entity_poly.pdbx_seq_one_letter_code
_entity_poly.pdbx_strand_id
1 'polypeptide(L)'
;MSFIGKPTEFLDLGAVKINPFPKLVPCTTNQTFCQPTNQFDDIAFQFLVSESTELVLNGDFQTDPFVEWTIIGWSRVLNLLNFTMTQTTGVNALSQKGILTVNDFYRVRITVSNYSGGILTVGGGTGSAITNTALSILSNGTFEGFFQYTEVAGAGDFIIQGVGAITIGIRVDDVSVIKIADTSDYDIQIINQETGALIDTVPSANVRLSENIITVDYNWTDDVTVTNGCRQIQIIDNTNIFEDTFANNQGWTLDTDIVISGGLMTYTSTGVSRKATIPNIFVVGETYQITFTTSGVTGTGTVQVICGRTLGTIRSTNATFVETLTCTLTNILEFSFNGAAASTVSIDNVLISKENNIAGRSECYDLQTDHDCTLLFKWSNDESWGGFDYSIPSVGTAFNQQLRIEAKFRGTQYPSTRIIGEDSAGRKTVDYTLLRKVKILDIHRAPDYMHDAVAAFFAQDNRTIEDISYIMEDEYEPSSPNESRVLFKDLMTSRSELEVSTQPNQINRNV
;
A
#
# COMPACT_ATOMS: atom_id res chain seq x y z
N MET A 1 14.47 13.62 9.40
CA MET A 1 13.33 14.35 8.83
C MET A 1 12.41 13.30 8.25
N SER A 2 11.39 12.90 9.01
CA SER A 2 10.41 11.88 8.67
C SER A 2 9.21 12.57 8.01
N PHE A 3 8.93 12.23 6.76
CA PHE A 3 7.67 12.60 6.12
C PHE A 3 6.63 11.53 6.49
N ILE A 4 5.67 11.92 7.32
CA ILE A 4 4.42 11.19 7.58
C ILE A 4 3.28 12.04 7.00
N GLY A 5 2.49 11.43 6.11
CA GLY A 5 1.09 11.81 5.88
C GLY A 5 0.79 12.66 4.64
N LYS A 6 0.57 12.00 3.49
CA LYS A 6 -0.67 12.13 2.72
C LYS A 6 -0.87 10.90 1.80
N PRO A 7 -2.12 10.45 1.61
CA PRO A 7 -2.45 9.24 0.85
C PRO A 7 -2.27 9.49 -0.65
N THR A 8 -1.65 8.53 -1.32
CA THR A 8 -1.85 8.18 -2.75
C THR A 8 -2.12 9.36 -3.70
N GLU A 9 -1.21 10.32 -3.72
CA GLU A 9 -0.83 10.99 -4.95
C GLU A 9 0.58 10.48 -5.24
N PHE A 10 0.69 9.53 -6.17
CA PHE A 10 1.96 9.28 -6.84
C PHE A 10 2.51 10.65 -7.27
N LEU A 11 3.78 10.90 -7.00
CA LEU A 11 4.48 12.10 -7.42
C LEU A 11 4.38 12.23 -8.95
N ASP A 12 3.32 12.90 -9.41
CA ASP A 12 3.26 13.47 -10.74
C ASP A 12 4.17 14.72 -10.68
N LEU A 13 5.48 14.51 -10.84
CA LEU A 13 6.46 15.60 -10.99
C LEU A 13 6.26 16.26 -12.37
N GLY A 14 5.12 16.91 -12.55
CA GLY A 14 4.83 17.76 -13.69
C GLY A 14 5.57 19.09 -13.56
N ALA A 15 6.49 19.37 -14.50
CA ALA A 15 6.33 20.46 -15.48
C ALA A 15 7.67 20.99 -16.03
N VAL A 16 8.13 20.44 -17.16
CA VAL A 16 8.72 21.26 -18.24
C VAL A 16 8.27 20.71 -19.60
N LYS A 17 7.45 21.49 -20.31
CA LYS A 17 7.04 21.22 -21.69
C LYS A 17 8.02 21.93 -22.64
N ILE A 18 8.85 21.18 -23.36
CA ILE A 18 9.70 21.71 -24.46
C ILE A 18 9.53 20.84 -25.72
N ASN A 19 9.34 21.50 -26.86
CA ASN A 19 9.12 20.94 -28.20
C ASN A 19 10.18 19.91 -28.68
N PRO A 20 9.86 19.06 -29.67
CA PRO A 20 10.50 17.76 -29.90
C PRO A 20 11.77 17.75 -30.78
N PHE A 21 12.44 16.58 -30.81
CA PHE A 21 13.38 15.94 -31.78
C PHE A 21 14.84 15.71 -31.28
N PRO A 22 15.56 14.61 -31.67
CA PRO A 22 15.16 13.20 -31.85
C PRO A 22 16.11 12.11 -31.22
N LYS A 23 15.49 11.03 -30.67
CA LYS A 23 15.65 9.54 -30.76
C LYS A 23 16.99 8.75 -30.76
N LEU A 24 16.95 7.63 -30.00
CA LEU A 24 17.17 6.24 -30.47
C LEU A 24 15.91 5.45 -30.04
N VAL A 25 15.25 4.71 -30.94
CA VAL A 25 13.89 4.16 -30.69
C VAL A 25 13.96 2.73 -30.19
N PRO A 26 13.59 2.55 -28.94
CA PRO A 26 12.37 1.81 -28.58
C PRO A 26 11.53 2.65 -27.60
N CYS A 27 10.22 2.39 -27.60
CA CYS A 27 9.14 3.29 -27.19
C CYS A 27 8.97 4.59 -27.98
N THR A 28 7.91 4.66 -28.78
CA THR A 28 7.70 5.75 -29.72
C THR A 28 6.58 6.67 -29.31
N THR A 29 6.98 7.93 -29.17
CA THR A 29 6.17 9.15 -29.17
C THR A 29 5.82 9.67 -27.79
N ASN A 30 6.40 10.84 -27.50
CA ASN A 30 6.12 11.76 -26.38
C ASN A 30 6.90 11.54 -25.08
N GLN A 31 8.16 11.98 -25.11
CA GLN A 31 8.86 12.71 -24.04
C GLN A 31 9.17 12.03 -22.68
N THR A 32 8.62 10.87 -22.36
CA THR A 32 8.99 10.14 -21.12
C THR A 32 10.08 9.12 -21.38
N PHE A 33 11.14 9.14 -20.58
CA PHE A 33 12.13 8.06 -20.51
C PHE A 33 11.44 6.76 -20.10
N CYS A 34 11.79 5.65 -20.76
CA CYS A 34 11.35 4.32 -20.39
C CYS A 34 12.56 3.54 -19.88
N GLN A 35 12.45 2.92 -18.71
CA GLN A 35 13.51 2.11 -18.13
C GLN A 35 13.76 0.90 -19.06
N PRO A 36 14.99 0.72 -19.58
CA PRO A 36 15.31 -0.47 -20.37
C PRO A 36 15.17 -1.70 -19.49
N THR A 37 14.41 -2.69 -19.94
CA THR A 37 14.13 -3.91 -19.18
C THR A 37 14.20 -5.12 -20.10
N ASN A 38 14.95 -6.14 -19.70
CA ASN A 38 15.02 -7.39 -20.43
C ASN A 38 13.84 -8.29 -20.03
N GLN A 39 13.34 -9.10 -20.96
CA GLN A 39 12.23 -10.03 -20.72
C GLN A 39 12.54 -11.10 -19.65
N PHE A 40 13.81 -11.34 -19.37
CA PHE A 40 14.26 -12.28 -18.35
C PHE A 40 14.57 -11.61 -17.00
N ASP A 41 14.45 -10.28 -16.90
CA ASP A 41 14.60 -9.59 -15.63
C ASP A 41 13.39 -9.89 -14.75
N ASP A 42 13.67 -10.13 -13.47
CA ASP A 42 12.62 -10.21 -12.45
C ASP A 42 12.19 -8.80 -12.06
N ILE A 43 10.90 -8.62 -11.84
CA ILE A 43 10.31 -7.39 -11.35
C ILE A 43 9.83 -7.62 -9.92
N ALA A 44 10.28 -6.74 -9.03
CA ALA A 44 9.83 -6.69 -7.66
C ALA A 44 9.46 -5.24 -7.31
N PHE A 45 8.27 -5.03 -6.76
CA PHE A 45 7.89 -3.74 -6.19
C PHE A 45 6.97 -3.90 -4.98
N GLN A 46 6.91 -2.86 -4.16
CA GLN A 46 6.07 -2.78 -2.98
C GLN A 46 5.16 -1.56 -3.05
N PHE A 47 3.96 -1.67 -2.50
CA PHE A 47 3.07 -0.54 -2.29
C PHE A 47 2.24 -0.70 -1.02
N LEU A 48 1.81 0.42 -0.46
CA LEU A 48 0.92 0.44 0.70
C LEU A 48 -0.50 0.12 0.28
N VAL A 49 -1.15 -0.74 1.06
CA VAL A 49 -2.58 -1.04 0.90
C VAL A 49 -3.46 0.14 1.29
N SER A 50 -4.61 0.23 0.63
CA SER A 50 -5.75 1.00 1.08
C SER A 50 -6.30 0.45 2.39
N GLU A 51 -6.84 1.37 3.16
CA GLU A 51 -7.33 1.17 4.51
C GLU A 51 -8.79 1.62 4.56
N SER A 52 -9.63 0.86 5.26
CA SER A 52 -11.02 1.24 5.46
C SER A 52 -11.14 2.46 6.38
N THR A 53 -12.37 2.92 6.57
CA THR A 53 -12.68 3.79 7.70
C THR A 53 -12.55 3.03 9.03
N GLU A 54 -12.52 3.79 10.13
CA GLU A 54 -12.53 3.25 11.49
C GLU A 54 -13.73 2.32 11.71
N LEU A 55 -13.47 1.10 12.15
CA LEU A 55 -14.49 0.08 12.40
C LEU A 55 -14.97 0.09 13.86
N VAL A 56 -14.12 0.52 14.79
CA VAL A 56 -14.50 0.61 16.20
C VAL A 56 -15.24 1.91 16.46
N LEU A 57 -16.45 1.80 16.99
CA LEU A 57 -17.23 2.95 17.43
C LEU A 57 -16.74 3.44 18.79
N ASN A 58 -16.65 4.76 19.02
CA ASN A 58 -16.32 5.32 20.35
C ASN A 58 -15.02 4.73 20.95
N GLY A 59 -13.99 4.57 20.12
CA GLY A 59 -12.68 4.01 20.52
C GLY A 59 -11.84 4.94 21.39
N ASP A 60 -12.14 6.24 21.38
CA ASP A 60 -11.61 7.27 22.29
C ASP A 60 -12.36 7.36 23.62
N PHE A 61 -13.44 6.56 23.75
CA PHE A 61 -14.33 6.54 24.90
C PHE A 61 -14.78 7.95 25.34
N GLN A 62 -15.05 8.88 24.42
CA GLN A 62 -15.60 10.20 24.78
C GLN A 62 -17.11 10.16 25.07
N THR A 63 -17.82 9.19 24.49
CA THR A 63 -19.25 8.95 24.74
C THR A 63 -19.46 7.69 25.58
N ASP A 64 -20.68 7.44 26.07
CA ASP A 64 -20.93 6.37 27.04
C ASP A 64 -20.69 4.97 26.41
N PRO A 65 -19.61 4.24 26.77
CA PRO A 65 -19.18 3.05 26.05
C PRO A 65 -20.11 1.85 26.23
N PHE A 66 -21.04 1.91 27.19
CA PHE A 66 -22.00 0.82 27.42
C PHE A 66 -23.01 0.63 26.29
N VAL A 67 -23.09 1.57 25.34
CA VAL A 67 -23.95 1.45 24.16
C VAL A 67 -23.27 0.61 23.08
N GLU A 68 -21.99 0.87 22.79
CA GLU A 68 -21.27 0.21 21.69
C GLU A 68 -20.41 -0.97 22.14
N TRP A 69 -19.99 -1.01 23.41
CA TRP A 69 -19.07 -2.02 23.93
C TRP A 69 -19.75 -3.01 24.87
N THR A 70 -19.44 -4.30 24.67
CA THR A 70 -19.68 -5.34 25.67
C THR A 70 -18.55 -5.31 26.70
N ILE A 71 -18.92 -5.07 27.96
CA ILE A 71 -17.98 -4.85 29.05
C ILE A 71 -18.12 -5.97 30.09
N ILE A 72 -17.07 -6.77 30.28
CA ILE A 72 -17.00 -7.83 31.30
C ILE A 72 -15.75 -7.58 32.15
N GLY A 73 -15.91 -7.28 33.43
CA GLY A 73 -14.77 -7.13 34.36
C GLY A 73 -13.90 -5.89 34.12
N TRP A 74 -14.45 -4.90 33.41
CA TRP A 74 -13.90 -3.55 33.31
C TRP A 74 -14.89 -2.54 33.90
N SER A 75 -14.37 -1.42 34.38
CA SER A 75 -15.14 -0.30 34.90
C SER A 75 -14.75 0.99 34.20
N ARG A 76 -15.72 1.89 34.09
CA ARG A 76 -15.52 3.22 33.54
C ARG A 76 -14.93 4.13 34.61
N VAL A 77 -13.80 4.76 34.33
CA VAL A 77 -13.24 5.83 35.16
C VAL A 77 -13.41 7.15 34.42
N LEU A 78 -14.25 8.03 34.95
CA LEU A 78 -14.44 9.40 34.44
C LEU A 78 -13.26 10.26 34.93
N ASN A 79 -12.56 10.93 34.01
CA ASN A 79 -11.60 11.96 34.41
C ASN A 79 -11.76 13.21 33.54
N LEU A 80 -12.38 14.26 34.11
CA LEU A 80 -12.61 15.64 33.65
C LEU A 80 -13.04 15.91 32.19
N LEU A 81 -12.65 15.12 31.18
CA LEU A 81 -13.03 15.23 29.77
C LEU A 81 -13.16 13.88 29.04
N ASN A 82 -12.48 12.79 29.47
CA ASN A 82 -12.51 11.48 28.78
C ASN A 82 -12.87 10.34 29.74
N PHE A 83 -13.43 9.25 29.20
CA PHE A 83 -13.53 7.98 29.92
C PHE A 83 -12.29 7.13 29.64
N THR A 84 -11.86 6.35 30.64
CA THR A 84 -10.90 5.27 30.42
C THR A 84 -11.49 3.98 30.95
N MET A 85 -11.28 2.88 30.24
CA MET A 85 -11.70 1.57 30.71
C MET A 85 -10.62 1.01 31.63
N THR A 86 -10.97 0.74 32.88
CA THR A 86 -10.07 0.19 33.90
C THR A 86 -10.47 -1.22 34.27
N GLN A 87 -9.55 -2.16 34.15
CA GLN A 87 -9.82 -3.55 34.50
C GLN A 87 -10.00 -3.77 36.01
N THR A 88 -11.01 -4.53 36.44
CA THR A 88 -11.40 -4.67 37.86
C THR A 88 -11.33 -6.09 38.43
N THR A 89 -11.29 -7.15 37.60
CA THR A 89 -11.28 -8.56 38.07
C THR A 89 -10.28 -9.43 37.28
N GLY A 90 -10.30 -10.76 37.39
CA GLY A 90 -9.28 -11.66 36.80
C GLY A 90 -9.58 -12.17 35.38
N VAL A 91 -10.85 -12.29 34.97
CA VAL A 91 -11.24 -12.60 33.58
C VAL A 91 -12.07 -11.44 33.07
N ASN A 92 -11.55 -10.71 32.10
CA ASN A 92 -12.18 -9.48 31.65
C ASN A 92 -11.98 -9.30 30.16
N ALA A 93 -13.06 -8.94 29.47
CA ALA A 93 -13.09 -8.65 28.05
C ALA A 93 -13.81 -7.33 27.83
N LEU A 94 -13.25 -6.51 26.95
CA LEU A 94 -13.90 -5.37 26.35
C LEU A 94 -14.03 -5.70 24.86
N SER A 95 -15.25 -5.77 24.33
CA SER A 95 -15.46 -6.20 22.94
C SER A 95 -16.52 -5.41 22.18
N GLN A 96 -16.30 -5.24 20.88
CA GLN A 96 -17.32 -4.79 19.93
C GLN A 96 -17.69 -5.93 19.00
N LYS A 97 -19.00 -6.17 18.89
CA LYS A 97 -19.51 -7.35 18.21
C LYS A 97 -19.69 -7.16 16.73
N GLY A 98 -19.33 -8.17 15.97
CA GLY A 98 -19.60 -8.26 14.54
C GLY A 98 -18.95 -7.16 13.70
N ILE A 99 -17.78 -6.67 14.12
CA ILE A 99 -17.01 -5.68 13.36
C ILE A 99 -15.91 -6.32 12.49
N LEU A 100 -15.65 -7.61 12.68
CA LEU A 100 -14.66 -8.36 11.90
C LEU A 100 -15.34 -9.34 10.94
N THR A 101 -14.70 -9.56 9.80
CA THR A 101 -15.13 -10.43 8.72
C THR A 101 -14.07 -11.49 8.48
N VAL A 102 -14.52 -12.71 8.20
CA VAL A 102 -13.64 -13.86 8.06
C VAL A 102 -12.72 -13.69 6.85
N ASN A 103 -11.44 -13.99 7.06
CA ASN A 103 -10.29 -13.87 6.15
C ASN A 103 -9.79 -12.45 5.88
N ASP A 104 -10.43 -11.42 6.44
CA ASP A 104 -9.95 -10.05 6.31
C ASP A 104 -8.75 -9.77 7.23
N PHE A 105 -7.91 -8.84 6.80
CA PHE A 105 -6.77 -8.32 7.56
C PHE A 105 -7.11 -7.01 8.25
N TYR A 106 -6.55 -6.80 9.43
CA TYR A 106 -6.83 -5.65 10.27
C TYR A 106 -5.56 -5.05 10.85
N ARG A 107 -5.50 -3.72 10.86
CA ARG A 107 -4.58 -2.95 11.70
C ARG A 107 -5.31 -2.53 12.96
N VAL A 108 -4.64 -2.72 14.09
CA VAL A 108 -5.11 -2.29 15.40
C VAL A 108 -4.13 -1.30 15.98
N ARG A 109 -4.65 -0.18 16.48
CA ARG A 109 -3.89 0.75 17.31
C ARG A 109 -4.58 0.94 18.66
N ILE A 110 -3.79 0.99 19.73
CA ILE A 110 -4.30 1.15 21.10
C ILE A 110 -3.29 1.88 21.98
N THR A 111 -3.78 2.77 22.84
CA THR A 111 -2.98 3.41 23.88
C THR A 111 -3.25 2.75 25.24
N VAL A 112 -2.19 2.29 25.91
CA VAL A 112 -2.27 1.65 27.23
C VAL A 112 -1.52 2.49 28.27
N SER A 113 -2.18 2.74 29.40
CA SER A 113 -1.62 3.45 30.55
C SER A 113 -1.91 2.74 31.87
N ASN A 114 -1.19 3.12 32.94
CA ASN A 114 -1.28 2.50 34.27
C ASN A 114 -1.10 0.98 34.29
N TYR A 115 -0.29 0.46 33.38
CA TYR A 115 0.10 -0.94 33.34
C TYR A 115 0.85 -1.34 34.61
N SER A 116 0.34 -2.35 35.33
CA SER A 116 0.87 -2.79 36.62
C SER A 116 1.11 -4.31 36.74
N GLY A 117 1.00 -5.06 35.64
CA GLY A 117 1.31 -6.50 35.58
C GLY A 117 0.32 -7.32 34.74
N GLY A 118 0.67 -8.57 34.43
CA GLY A 118 -0.13 -9.52 33.63
C GLY A 118 0.21 -9.51 32.13
N ILE A 119 -0.76 -9.76 31.24
CA ILE A 119 -0.63 -9.57 29.78
C ILE A 119 -1.95 -9.02 29.26
N LEU A 120 -1.92 -7.90 28.53
CA LEU A 120 -3.08 -7.42 27.80
C LEU A 120 -3.00 -7.91 26.35
N THR A 121 -3.94 -8.73 25.93
CA THR A 121 -4.02 -9.27 24.58
C THR A 121 -5.10 -8.52 23.81
N VAL A 122 -4.82 -8.16 22.55
CA VAL A 122 -5.76 -7.47 21.67
C VAL A 122 -5.84 -8.24 20.36
N GLY A 123 -7.05 -8.42 19.82
CA GLY A 123 -7.24 -9.14 18.57
C GLY A 123 -8.69 -9.46 18.27
N GLY A 124 -8.90 -10.45 17.40
CA GLY A 124 -10.22 -10.94 17.02
C GLY A 124 -10.58 -12.26 17.71
N GLY A 125 -11.87 -12.50 17.87
CA GLY A 125 -12.40 -13.80 18.28
C GLY A 125 -13.91 -13.81 18.41
N THR A 126 -14.44 -14.85 19.08
CA THR A 126 -15.87 -14.99 19.35
C THR A 126 -16.17 -14.87 20.85
N GLY A 127 -17.09 -13.96 21.18
CA GLY A 127 -17.58 -13.76 22.54
C GLY A 127 -16.56 -13.07 23.47
N SER A 128 -15.76 -13.86 24.19
CA SER A 128 -14.82 -13.33 25.20
C SER A 128 -13.44 -13.99 25.14
N ALA A 129 -13.16 -14.75 24.08
CA ALA A 129 -11.87 -15.38 23.86
C ALA A 129 -11.25 -14.82 22.58
N ILE A 130 -10.00 -14.38 22.67
CA ILE A 130 -9.20 -14.01 21.50
C ILE A 130 -8.68 -15.29 20.84
N THR A 131 -8.98 -15.46 19.55
CA THR A 131 -8.50 -16.57 18.71
C THR A 131 -7.40 -16.11 17.76
N ASN A 132 -7.44 -14.84 17.32
CA ASN A 132 -6.43 -14.21 16.48
C ASN A 132 -5.81 -13.03 17.23
N THR A 133 -4.55 -13.16 17.67
CA THR A 133 -3.87 -12.11 18.45
C THR A 133 -3.16 -11.12 17.52
N ALA A 134 -3.46 -9.83 17.67
CA ALA A 134 -2.75 -8.72 17.04
C ALA A 134 -1.60 -8.21 17.92
N LEU A 135 -1.86 -8.07 19.23
CA LEU A 135 -0.94 -7.46 20.18
C LEU A 135 -0.89 -8.24 21.50
N SER A 136 0.29 -8.32 22.09
CA SER A 136 0.53 -8.76 23.47
C SER A 136 1.29 -7.67 24.22
N ILE A 137 0.59 -6.89 25.04
CA ILE A 137 1.09 -5.66 25.64
C ILE A 137 1.49 -5.91 27.09
N LEU A 138 2.73 -5.52 27.40
CA LEU A 138 3.40 -5.73 28.70
C LEU A 138 3.89 -4.43 29.34
N SER A 139 3.50 -3.28 28.80
CA SER A 139 3.97 -1.97 29.26
C SER A 139 3.00 -0.85 28.85
N ASN A 140 3.26 0.36 29.35
CA ASN A 140 2.55 1.57 28.91
C ASN A 140 3.09 2.03 27.55
N GLY A 141 2.22 2.58 26.72
CA GLY A 141 2.58 3.11 25.41
C GLY A 141 1.42 3.10 24.43
N THR A 142 1.68 3.57 23.22
CA THR A 142 0.80 3.36 22.07
C THR A 142 1.38 2.24 21.24
N PHE A 143 0.57 1.25 20.95
CA PHE A 143 0.96 0.03 20.24
C PHE A 143 0.16 -0.07 18.95
N GLU A 144 0.80 -0.61 17.93
CA GLU A 144 0.20 -0.91 16.63
C GLU A 144 0.54 -2.36 16.28
N GLY A 145 -0.45 -3.10 15.78
CA GLY A 145 -0.29 -4.49 15.40
C GLY A 145 -1.28 -4.91 14.33
N PHE A 146 -0.99 -6.03 13.70
CA PHE A 146 -1.74 -6.55 12.56
C PHE A 146 -2.21 -7.97 12.85
N PHE A 147 -3.39 -8.33 12.35
CA PHE A 147 -3.86 -9.71 12.41
C PHE A 147 -4.83 -10.01 11.26
N GLN A 148 -4.85 -11.28 10.84
CA GLN A 148 -5.91 -11.82 9.99
C GLN A 148 -6.96 -12.48 10.89
N TYR A 149 -8.24 -12.20 10.66
CA TYR A 149 -9.32 -12.90 11.35
C TYR A 149 -9.70 -14.16 10.57
N THR A 150 -9.48 -15.35 11.12
CA THR A 150 -9.59 -16.62 10.35
C THR A 150 -10.71 -17.55 10.85
N GLU A 151 -11.56 -17.10 11.75
CA GLU A 151 -12.57 -17.97 12.39
C GLU A 151 -13.79 -18.20 11.48
N VAL A 152 -14.24 -19.45 11.37
CA VAL A 152 -15.11 -19.90 10.26
C VAL A 152 -16.61 -19.60 10.47
N ALA A 153 -17.05 -19.11 11.64
CA ALA A 153 -18.47 -18.98 11.94
C ALA A 153 -18.86 -17.58 12.46
N GLY A 154 -19.50 -16.80 11.59
CA GLY A 154 -20.12 -15.52 11.92
C GLY A 154 -19.19 -14.32 11.85
N ALA A 155 -19.76 -13.12 11.97
CA ALA A 155 -19.00 -11.89 12.13
C ALA A 155 -18.22 -11.95 13.45
N GLY A 156 -16.93 -11.62 13.39
CA GLY A 156 -16.04 -11.65 14.54
C GLY A 156 -16.17 -10.44 15.43
N ASP A 157 -15.85 -10.65 16.70
CA ASP A 157 -15.77 -9.60 17.69
C ASP A 157 -14.32 -9.10 17.74
N PHE A 158 -14.14 -7.78 17.82
CA PHE A 158 -12.86 -7.23 18.26
C PHE A 158 -12.83 -7.27 19.79
N ILE A 159 -11.74 -7.79 20.36
CA ILE A 159 -11.64 -8.09 21.79
C ILE A 159 -10.32 -7.56 22.35
N ILE A 160 -10.43 -6.85 23.46
CA ILE A 160 -9.32 -6.52 24.36
C ILE A 160 -9.51 -7.35 25.62
N GLN A 161 -8.58 -8.26 25.89
CA GLN A 161 -8.67 -9.23 26.98
C GLN A 161 -7.44 -9.18 27.87
N GLY A 162 -7.69 -9.24 29.17
CA GLY A 162 -6.61 -9.50 30.12
C GLY A 162 -6.36 -10.99 30.32
N VAL A 163 -5.10 -11.42 30.21
CA VAL A 163 -4.67 -12.80 30.49
C VAL A 163 -3.77 -12.85 31.73
N GLY A 164 -4.09 -13.78 32.65
CA GLY A 164 -3.34 -14.00 33.88
C GLY A 164 -3.80 -13.16 35.07
N ALA A 165 -3.05 -13.20 36.17
CA ALA A 165 -3.29 -12.37 37.34
C ALA A 165 -2.86 -10.92 37.05
N ILE A 166 -3.64 -10.21 36.24
CA ILE A 166 -3.43 -8.80 36.01
C ILE A 166 -3.75 -8.04 37.28
N THR A 167 -2.84 -7.15 37.65
CA THR A 167 -3.07 -6.18 38.72
C THR A 167 -4.11 -5.17 38.23
N ILE A 168 -5.22 -5.04 38.97
CA ILE A 168 -6.28 -4.04 38.78
C ILE A 168 -5.67 -2.66 38.49
N GLY A 169 -6.11 -1.99 37.42
CA GLY A 169 -5.68 -0.60 37.13
C GLY A 169 -5.27 -0.29 35.69
N ILE A 170 -5.10 -1.29 34.81
CA ILE A 170 -4.77 -1.04 33.39
C ILE A 170 -5.85 -0.19 32.75
N ARG A 171 -5.42 0.87 32.06
CA ARG A 171 -6.27 1.76 31.28
C ARG A 171 -6.00 1.62 29.79
N VAL A 172 -7.07 1.55 29.02
CA VAL A 172 -7.03 1.60 27.55
C VAL A 172 -7.74 2.84 27.04
N ASP A 173 -7.21 3.41 25.97
CA ASP A 173 -7.70 4.61 25.26
C ASP A 173 -7.26 4.54 23.78
N ASP A 174 -7.80 5.44 22.94
CA ASP A 174 -7.47 5.59 21.51
C ASP A 174 -7.48 4.25 20.75
N VAL A 175 -8.53 3.45 20.93
CA VAL A 175 -8.69 2.16 20.26
C VAL A 175 -9.14 2.40 18.82
N SER A 176 -8.37 1.90 17.87
CA SER A 176 -8.64 1.99 16.44
C SER A 176 -8.47 0.62 15.80
N VAL A 177 -9.44 0.23 14.98
CA VAL A 177 -9.42 -1.00 14.18
C VAL A 177 -9.82 -0.62 12.78
N ILE A 178 -8.92 -0.87 11.84
CA ILE A 178 -9.09 -0.53 10.45
C ILE A 178 -8.90 -1.81 9.64
N LYS A 179 -9.83 -2.11 8.72
CA LYS A 179 -9.65 -3.18 7.76
C LYS A 179 -8.61 -2.75 6.74
N ILE A 180 -7.69 -3.66 6.46
CA ILE A 180 -6.70 -3.56 5.40
C ILE A 180 -7.23 -4.32 4.20
N ALA A 181 -7.10 -3.72 3.02
CA ALA A 181 -7.37 -4.38 1.75
C ALA A 181 -6.51 -5.64 1.59
N ASP A 182 -7.12 -6.72 1.12
CA ASP A 182 -6.44 -7.98 0.81
C ASP A 182 -5.78 -7.91 -0.58
N THR A 183 -4.89 -8.85 -0.90
CA THR A 183 -4.32 -8.94 -2.26
C THR A 183 -5.37 -9.16 -3.33
N SER A 184 -6.50 -9.79 -2.98
CA SER A 184 -7.64 -10.00 -3.86
C SER A 184 -8.42 -8.72 -4.19
N ASP A 185 -8.20 -7.64 -3.44
CA ASP A 185 -8.77 -6.32 -3.72
C ASP A 185 -7.97 -5.53 -4.77
N TYR A 186 -6.85 -6.07 -5.29
CA TYR A 186 -6.03 -5.39 -6.29
C TYR A 186 -5.91 -6.18 -7.58
N ASP A 187 -6.12 -5.48 -8.70
CA ASP A 187 -5.67 -5.98 -10.01
C ASP A 187 -4.38 -5.26 -10.41
N ILE A 188 -3.31 -6.03 -10.59
CA ILE A 188 -2.04 -5.51 -11.10
C ILE A 188 -1.97 -5.81 -12.59
N GLN A 189 -2.23 -4.79 -13.38
CA GLN A 189 -2.36 -4.86 -14.83
C GLN A 189 -1.06 -4.43 -15.50
N ILE A 190 -0.72 -5.11 -16.59
CA ILE A 190 0.34 -4.71 -17.51
C ILE A 190 -0.34 -4.11 -18.72
N ILE A 191 -0.13 -2.83 -18.94
CA ILE A 191 -0.76 -2.09 -20.04
C ILE A 191 0.27 -1.66 -21.08
N ASN A 192 -0.20 -1.51 -22.31
CA ASN A 192 0.56 -0.83 -23.35
C ASN A 192 0.54 0.68 -23.07
N GLN A 193 1.71 1.27 -22.82
CA GLN A 193 1.80 2.70 -22.49
C GLN A 193 1.26 3.61 -23.60
N GLU A 194 1.44 3.25 -24.87
CA GLU A 194 1.04 4.07 -26.02
C GLU A 194 -0.48 4.02 -26.25
N THR A 195 -1.12 2.87 -26.05
CA THR A 195 -2.55 2.68 -26.35
C THR A 195 -3.45 2.63 -25.12
N GLY A 196 -2.88 2.47 -23.92
CA GLY A 196 -3.62 2.20 -22.69
C GLY A 196 -4.30 0.83 -22.64
N ALA A 197 -4.07 -0.04 -23.63
CA ALA A 197 -4.70 -1.34 -23.71
C ALA A 197 -4.10 -2.30 -22.68
N LEU A 198 -4.94 -3.05 -21.96
CA LEU A 198 -4.54 -4.18 -21.15
C LEU A 198 -3.84 -5.23 -22.01
N ILE A 199 -2.65 -5.64 -21.61
CA ILE A 199 -1.86 -6.71 -22.23
C ILE A 199 -2.04 -7.99 -21.43
N ASP A 200 -1.80 -7.91 -20.12
CA ASP A 200 -1.90 -9.05 -19.21
C ASP A 200 -2.14 -8.58 -17.76
N THR A 201 -2.39 -9.51 -16.85
CA THR A 201 -2.54 -9.27 -15.40
C THR A 201 -1.56 -10.15 -14.65
N VAL A 202 -0.89 -9.59 -13.63
CA VAL A 202 0.03 -10.35 -12.78
C VAL A 202 -0.76 -11.42 -12.01
N PRO A 203 -0.31 -12.70 -12.02
CA PRO A 203 -0.99 -13.77 -11.29
C PRO A 203 -1.08 -13.47 -9.78
N SER A 204 -2.20 -13.82 -9.14
CA SER A 204 -2.36 -13.59 -7.69
C SER A 204 -1.35 -14.35 -6.82
N ALA A 205 -0.79 -15.46 -7.32
CA ALA A 205 0.30 -16.19 -6.64
C ALA A 205 1.57 -15.36 -6.46
N ASN A 206 1.73 -14.31 -7.28
CA ASN A 206 2.87 -13.41 -7.30
C ASN A 206 2.66 -12.14 -6.46
N VAL A 207 1.50 -12.04 -5.80
CA VAL A 207 1.08 -10.90 -4.99
C VAL A 207 0.93 -11.37 -3.55
N ARG A 208 1.60 -10.70 -2.62
CA ARG A 208 1.61 -11.12 -1.21
C ARG A 208 1.40 -9.92 -0.31
N LEU A 209 0.55 -10.09 0.68
CA LEU A 209 0.36 -9.12 1.75
C LEU A 209 1.25 -9.50 2.93
N SER A 210 2.02 -8.54 3.43
CA SER A 210 2.63 -8.61 4.76
C SER A 210 2.32 -7.32 5.49
N GLU A 211 1.62 -7.43 6.61
CA GLU A 211 1.12 -6.29 7.37
C GLU A 211 0.25 -5.37 6.49
N ASN A 212 0.71 -4.17 6.16
CA ASN A 212 0.04 -3.21 5.28
C ASN A 212 0.78 -2.98 3.95
N ILE A 213 1.72 -3.86 3.59
CA ILE A 213 2.54 -3.77 2.39
C ILE A 213 2.19 -4.94 1.47
N ILE A 214 1.78 -4.62 0.24
CA ILE A 214 1.74 -5.61 -0.83
C ILE A 214 3.10 -5.64 -1.52
N THR A 215 3.68 -6.83 -1.59
CA THR A 215 4.85 -7.14 -2.41
C THR A 215 4.40 -7.91 -3.64
N VAL A 216 4.90 -7.47 -4.80
CA VAL A 216 4.63 -8.09 -6.11
C VAL A 216 5.95 -8.53 -6.70
N ASP A 217 6.07 -9.82 -7.01
CA ASP A 217 7.28 -10.40 -7.62
C ASP A 217 6.90 -11.24 -8.85
N TYR A 218 7.37 -10.90 -10.04
CA TYR A 218 7.11 -11.69 -11.25
C TYR A 218 8.18 -11.52 -12.32
N ASN A 219 8.22 -12.44 -13.27
CA ASN A 219 9.08 -12.43 -14.45
C ASN A 219 8.25 -12.16 -15.73
N TRP A 220 8.76 -11.30 -16.62
CA TRP A 220 8.04 -10.92 -17.85
C TRP A 220 7.82 -12.05 -18.87
N THR A 221 8.55 -13.16 -18.73
CA THR A 221 8.48 -14.32 -19.62
C THR A 221 7.80 -15.50 -18.97
N ASP A 222 8.14 -15.78 -17.71
CA ASP A 222 7.71 -17.03 -17.06
C ASP A 222 6.33 -16.89 -16.40
N ASP A 223 5.97 -15.69 -15.92
CA ASP A 223 4.72 -15.45 -15.18
C ASP A 223 3.62 -14.76 -15.99
N VAL A 224 4.01 -14.00 -17.02
CA VAL A 224 3.09 -13.21 -17.86
C VAL A 224 3.47 -13.35 -19.34
N THR A 225 2.51 -13.14 -20.24
CA THR A 225 2.70 -13.26 -21.69
C THR A 225 2.85 -11.88 -22.33
N VAL A 226 3.94 -11.17 -22.01
CA VAL A 226 4.15 -9.78 -22.44
C VAL A 226 5.13 -9.70 -23.60
N THR A 227 4.68 -9.17 -24.73
CA THR A 227 5.53 -8.93 -25.91
C THR A 227 6.41 -7.69 -25.74
N ASN A 228 7.46 -7.56 -26.56
CA ASN A 228 8.33 -6.38 -26.56
C ASN A 228 7.58 -5.07 -26.84
N GLY A 229 8.01 -3.98 -26.21
CA GLY A 229 7.49 -2.62 -26.40
C GLY A 229 7.32 -1.86 -25.08
N CYS A 230 6.57 -0.76 -25.12
CA CYS A 230 6.34 0.08 -23.94
C CYS A 230 5.31 -0.51 -23.03
N ARG A 231 5.74 -0.83 -21.82
CA ARG A 231 4.89 -1.40 -20.79
C ARG A 231 4.80 -0.44 -19.63
N GLN A 232 3.65 -0.42 -19.01
CA GLN A 232 3.45 0.25 -17.74
C GLN A 232 2.69 -0.72 -16.85
N ILE A 233 3.08 -0.76 -15.58
CA ILE A 233 2.35 -1.50 -14.55
C ILE A 233 1.31 -0.53 -13.99
N GLN A 234 0.07 -0.98 -13.90
CA GLN A 234 -1.04 -0.23 -13.38
C GLN A 234 -1.69 -1.04 -12.26
N ILE A 235 -1.84 -0.42 -11.09
CA ILE A 235 -2.49 -1.03 -9.93
C ILE A 235 -3.90 -0.46 -9.87
N ILE A 236 -4.91 -1.34 -9.93
CA ILE A 236 -6.31 -0.99 -9.73
C ILE A 236 -6.71 -1.47 -8.33
N ASP A 237 -7.24 -0.55 -7.53
CA ASP A 237 -7.79 -0.82 -6.21
C ASP A 237 -9.30 -1.04 -6.32
N ASN A 238 -9.73 -2.29 -6.22
CA ASN A 238 -11.12 -2.71 -6.30
C ASN A 238 -11.85 -2.63 -4.95
N THR A 239 -11.23 -2.07 -3.90
CA THR A 239 -11.91 -1.93 -2.60
C THR A 239 -13.18 -1.09 -2.69
N ASN A 240 -14.14 -1.43 -1.84
CA ASN A 240 -15.32 -0.62 -1.67
C ASN A 240 -14.96 0.62 -0.83
N ILE A 241 -15.27 1.79 -1.38
CA ILE A 241 -15.18 3.06 -0.66
C ILE A 241 -16.32 3.24 0.35
N PHE A 242 -17.38 2.44 0.22
CA PHE A 242 -18.51 2.43 1.14
C PHE A 242 -19.18 1.06 1.16
N GLU A 243 -19.46 0.56 2.35
CA GLU A 243 -20.16 -0.70 2.60
C GLU A 243 -21.18 -0.50 3.72
N ASP A 244 -22.42 -0.94 3.51
CA ASP A 244 -23.45 -0.91 4.54
C ASP A 244 -24.39 -2.13 4.46
N THR A 245 -24.49 -2.84 5.59
CA THR A 245 -25.40 -3.98 5.82
C THR A 245 -26.60 -3.60 6.69
N PHE A 246 -26.71 -2.32 7.06
CA PHE A 246 -27.77 -1.75 7.88
C PHE A 246 -27.97 -2.45 9.23
N ALA A 247 -26.92 -3.09 9.76
CA ALA A 247 -26.92 -3.64 11.12
C ALA A 247 -27.19 -2.55 12.16
N ASN A 248 -26.68 -1.34 11.90
CA ASN A 248 -26.97 -0.11 12.61
C ASN A 248 -27.14 1.05 11.60
N ASN A 249 -27.59 2.22 12.08
CA ASN A 249 -27.62 3.41 11.23
C ASN A 249 -26.24 4.09 11.25
N GLN A 250 -25.48 3.93 10.17
CA GLN A 250 -24.13 4.50 9.99
C GLN A 250 -24.11 6.02 9.68
N GLY A 251 -25.19 6.75 9.95
CA GLY A 251 -25.29 8.20 9.70
C GLY A 251 -26.21 8.59 8.54
N TRP A 252 -27.07 7.67 8.10
CA TRP A 252 -28.12 7.96 7.14
C TRP A 252 -29.11 8.99 7.69
N THR A 253 -29.38 10.00 6.88
CA THR A 253 -30.52 10.89 7.05
C THR A 253 -31.73 10.25 6.37
N LEU A 254 -32.71 9.84 7.18
CA LEU A 254 -33.91 9.14 6.74
C LEU A 254 -35.10 10.09 6.73
N ASP A 255 -35.85 10.13 5.63
CA ASP A 255 -37.19 10.71 5.66
C ASP A 255 -38.13 9.86 6.54
N THR A 256 -39.30 10.42 6.87
CA THR A 256 -40.41 9.66 7.48
C THR A 256 -40.74 8.42 6.64
N ASP A 257 -41.19 7.35 7.29
CA ASP A 257 -41.58 6.07 6.67
C ASP A 257 -40.41 5.15 6.25
N ILE A 258 -39.16 5.58 6.50
CA ILE A 258 -37.96 4.76 6.33
C ILE A 258 -37.37 4.43 7.71
N VAL A 259 -37.07 3.16 7.95
CA VAL A 259 -36.49 2.67 9.20
C VAL A 259 -35.31 1.75 8.88
N ILE A 260 -34.19 1.94 9.59
CA ILE A 260 -33.09 0.97 9.61
C ILE A 260 -33.27 0.09 10.86
N SER A 261 -33.50 -1.20 10.66
CA SER A 261 -33.62 -2.16 11.75
C SER A 261 -33.44 -3.59 11.25
N GLY A 262 -32.79 -4.44 12.04
CA GLY A 262 -32.65 -5.87 11.73
C GLY A 262 -31.79 -6.16 10.49
N GLY A 263 -30.80 -5.31 10.20
CA GLY A 263 -29.94 -5.48 9.01
C GLY A 263 -30.59 -5.02 7.71
N LEU A 264 -31.64 -4.20 7.77
CA LEU A 264 -32.36 -3.75 6.57
C LEU A 264 -32.73 -2.26 6.70
N MET A 265 -32.55 -1.51 5.61
CA MET A 265 -33.20 -0.22 5.42
C MET A 265 -34.57 -0.44 4.76
N THR A 266 -35.65 -0.28 5.50
CA THR A 266 -37.01 -0.57 5.03
C THR A 266 -37.85 0.68 4.88
N TYR A 267 -38.40 0.87 3.69
CA TYR A 267 -39.44 1.86 3.38
C TYR A 267 -40.82 1.22 3.39
N THR A 268 -41.77 1.78 4.15
CA THR A 268 -43.18 1.38 4.13
C THR A 268 -44.05 2.56 3.69
N SER A 269 -44.53 2.51 2.45
CA SER A 269 -45.18 3.65 1.81
C SER A 269 -46.48 4.11 2.47
N THR A 270 -46.58 5.42 2.66
CA THR A 270 -47.81 6.16 2.96
C THR A 270 -48.44 6.81 1.71
N GLY A 271 -47.91 6.51 0.52
CA GLY A 271 -48.34 7.06 -0.77
C GLY A 271 -47.55 8.28 -1.24
N VAL A 272 -46.43 8.61 -0.60
CA VAL A 272 -45.57 9.77 -0.91
C VAL A 272 -44.14 9.30 -1.14
N SER A 273 -43.43 9.88 -2.11
CA SER A 273 -42.00 9.62 -2.31
C SER A 273 -41.16 9.99 -1.09
N ARG A 274 -40.21 9.14 -0.75
CA ARG A 274 -39.29 9.33 0.38
C ARG A 274 -37.87 9.04 -0.06
N LYS A 275 -36.90 9.57 0.68
CA LYS A 275 -35.50 9.28 0.43
C LYS A 275 -34.71 8.99 1.70
N ALA A 276 -33.69 8.18 1.52
CA ALA A 276 -32.60 8.03 2.47
C ALA A 276 -31.33 8.56 1.83
N THR A 277 -30.56 9.37 2.57
CA THR A 277 -29.34 9.99 2.06
C THR A 277 -28.18 9.83 3.03
N ILE A 278 -26.98 9.65 2.47
CA ILE A 278 -25.73 9.72 3.22
C ILE A 278 -24.73 10.61 2.43
N PRO A 279 -24.20 11.68 3.04
CA PRO A 279 -23.31 12.61 2.37
C PRO A 279 -21.86 12.11 2.32
N ASN A 280 -21.02 12.78 1.53
CA ASN A 280 -19.57 12.58 1.47
C ASN A 280 -19.12 11.17 1.02
N ILE A 281 -19.91 10.49 0.20
CA ILE A 281 -19.54 9.20 -0.38
C ILE A 281 -18.81 9.38 -1.72
N PHE A 282 -19.28 10.30 -2.57
CA PHE A 282 -18.79 10.42 -3.94
C PHE A 282 -17.90 11.64 -4.17
N VAL A 283 -17.06 11.58 -5.20
CA VAL A 283 -16.33 12.70 -5.77
C VAL A 283 -17.01 13.08 -7.09
N VAL A 284 -17.30 14.37 -7.27
CA VAL A 284 -17.96 14.86 -8.49
C VAL A 284 -17.02 14.71 -9.69
N GLY A 285 -17.52 14.10 -10.76
CA GLY A 285 -16.79 13.79 -12.00
C GLY A 285 -16.35 12.33 -12.11
N GLU A 286 -16.37 11.59 -11.00
CA GLU A 286 -15.91 10.19 -10.95
C GLU A 286 -17.04 9.19 -11.23
N THR A 287 -16.68 8.01 -11.71
CA THR A 287 -17.61 6.91 -11.97
C THR A 287 -17.48 5.83 -10.91
N TYR A 288 -18.62 5.28 -10.50
CA TYR A 288 -18.73 4.30 -9.42
C TYR A 288 -19.55 3.10 -9.87
N GLN A 289 -19.12 1.92 -9.43
CA GLN A 289 -19.95 0.72 -9.44
C GLN A 289 -20.68 0.63 -8.10
N ILE A 290 -22.00 0.60 -8.14
CA ILE A 290 -22.87 0.55 -6.98
C ILE A 290 -23.65 -0.76 -7.00
N THR A 291 -23.40 -1.61 -6.01
CA THR A 291 -24.11 -2.86 -5.79
C THR A 291 -25.06 -2.70 -4.62
N PHE A 292 -26.31 -3.16 -4.75
CA PHE A 292 -27.26 -3.17 -3.64
C PHE A 292 -28.31 -4.28 -3.84
N THR A 293 -28.84 -4.80 -2.75
CA THR A 293 -29.88 -5.84 -2.77
C THR A 293 -31.19 -5.26 -2.30
N THR A 294 -32.26 -5.49 -3.06
CA THR A 294 -33.62 -5.17 -2.61
C THR A 294 -34.36 -6.43 -2.18
N SER A 295 -35.11 -6.34 -1.09
CA SER A 295 -35.96 -7.40 -0.56
C SER A 295 -37.31 -6.84 -0.10
N GLY A 296 -38.27 -7.71 0.22
CA GLY A 296 -39.56 -7.29 0.76
C GLY A 296 -40.40 -6.41 -0.18
N VAL A 297 -40.11 -6.38 -1.49
CA VAL A 297 -40.85 -5.54 -2.44
C VAL A 297 -42.29 -6.03 -2.57
N THR A 298 -43.25 -5.18 -2.22
CA THR A 298 -44.69 -5.45 -2.33
C THR A 298 -45.43 -4.33 -3.05
N GLY A 299 -46.58 -4.67 -3.64
CA GLY A 299 -47.46 -3.70 -4.31
C GLY A 299 -46.78 -2.98 -5.48
N THR A 300 -46.72 -1.65 -5.39
CA THR A 300 -46.06 -0.78 -6.40
C THR A 300 -44.77 -0.15 -5.85
N GLY A 301 -44.19 -0.77 -4.82
CA GLY A 301 -42.95 -0.33 -4.21
C GLY A 301 -41.81 -0.35 -5.22
N THR A 302 -41.08 0.75 -5.31
CA THR A 302 -39.87 0.86 -6.13
C THR A 302 -38.79 1.63 -5.38
N VAL A 303 -37.54 1.38 -5.75
CA VAL A 303 -36.38 2.14 -5.31
C VAL A 303 -35.51 2.52 -6.51
N GLN A 304 -34.92 3.69 -6.44
CA GLN A 304 -33.91 4.17 -7.39
C GLN A 304 -32.69 4.63 -6.61
N VAL A 305 -31.52 4.08 -6.94
CA VAL A 305 -30.25 4.59 -6.43
C VAL A 305 -29.86 5.86 -7.22
N ILE A 306 -29.28 6.83 -6.54
CA ILE A 306 -28.88 8.10 -7.11
C ILE A 306 -27.44 8.39 -6.68
N CYS A 307 -26.56 8.54 -7.67
CA CYS A 307 -25.14 8.87 -7.49
C CYS A 307 -24.94 10.37 -7.68
N GLY A 308 -24.93 11.13 -6.58
CA GLY A 308 -24.96 12.58 -6.57
C GLY A 308 -26.28 13.13 -7.12
N ARG A 309 -26.39 13.24 -8.45
CA ARG A 309 -27.63 13.58 -9.18
C ARG A 309 -27.91 12.69 -10.37
N THR A 310 -27.02 11.74 -10.64
CA THR A 310 -27.19 10.77 -11.71
C THR A 310 -28.16 9.70 -11.24
N LEU A 311 -29.31 9.64 -11.91
CA LEU A 311 -30.38 8.72 -11.59
C LEU A 311 -30.05 7.32 -12.11
N GLY A 312 -30.05 6.33 -11.22
CA GLY A 312 -29.97 4.93 -11.58
C GLY A 312 -31.26 4.38 -12.18
N THR A 313 -31.32 3.07 -12.35
CA THR A 313 -32.51 2.38 -12.84
C THR A 313 -33.53 2.19 -11.71
N ILE A 314 -34.82 2.45 -11.98
CA ILE A 314 -35.89 2.16 -11.01
C ILE A 314 -36.05 0.65 -10.87
N ARG A 315 -35.95 0.13 -9.65
CA ARG A 315 -36.05 -1.29 -9.31
C ARG A 315 -37.37 -1.57 -8.58
N SER A 316 -38.03 -2.65 -8.95
CA SER A 316 -39.35 -3.05 -8.41
C SER A 316 -39.46 -4.55 -8.15
N THR A 317 -38.34 -5.24 -7.99
CA THR A 317 -38.27 -6.70 -7.81
C THR A 317 -37.17 -7.04 -6.82
N ASN A 318 -37.34 -8.10 -6.04
CA ASN A 318 -36.31 -8.59 -5.13
C ASN A 318 -35.13 -9.19 -5.93
N ALA A 319 -33.98 -8.56 -5.90
CA ALA A 319 -32.73 -9.04 -6.49
C ALA A 319 -31.54 -8.21 -5.97
N THR A 320 -30.34 -8.65 -6.28
CA THR A 320 -29.12 -7.83 -6.21
C THR A 320 -28.91 -7.14 -7.55
N PHE A 321 -28.64 -5.84 -7.52
CA PHE A 321 -28.41 -5.00 -8.67
C PHE A 321 -27.02 -4.40 -8.62
N VAL A 322 -26.40 -4.26 -9.79
CA VAL A 322 -25.12 -3.57 -10.00
C VAL A 322 -25.35 -2.46 -11.02
N GLU A 323 -24.98 -1.23 -10.69
CA GLU A 323 -25.11 -0.07 -11.58
C GLU A 323 -23.80 0.71 -11.65
N THR A 324 -23.39 1.09 -12.87
CA THR A 324 -22.24 1.98 -13.08
C THR A 324 -22.75 3.40 -13.33
N LEU A 325 -22.50 4.32 -12.39
CA LEU A 325 -23.01 5.69 -12.43
C LEU A 325 -21.88 6.71 -12.23
N THR A 326 -21.86 7.76 -13.05
CA THR A 326 -20.95 8.91 -12.86
C THR A 326 -21.57 9.94 -11.94
N CYS A 327 -20.87 10.34 -10.88
CA CYS A 327 -21.30 11.38 -9.96
C CYS A 327 -21.18 12.75 -10.63
N THR A 328 -22.27 13.51 -10.76
CA THR A 328 -22.27 14.73 -11.59
C THR A 328 -22.33 16.06 -10.83
N LEU A 329 -22.87 16.11 -9.62
CA LEU A 329 -23.20 17.40 -8.97
C LEU A 329 -23.02 17.46 -7.44
N THR A 330 -23.24 16.36 -6.72
CA THR A 330 -23.14 16.32 -5.25
C THR A 330 -22.44 15.06 -4.81
N ASN A 331 -21.78 15.08 -3.65
CA ASN A 331 -21.09 13.92 -3.08
C ASN A 331 -22.02 12.96 -2.30
N ILE A 332 -23.32 12.95 -2.61
CA ILE A 332 -24.36 12.29 -1.81
C ILE A 332 -24.77 10.98 -2.48
N LEU A 333 -24.83 9.90 -1.70
CA LEU A 333 -25.59 8.69 -2.05
C LEU A 333 -27.02 8.85 -1.58
N GLU A 334 -27.97 8.64 -2.50
CA GLU A 334 -29.40 8.72 -2.21
C GLU A 334 -30.11 7.46 -2.72
N PHE A 335 -30.99 6.91 -1.90
CA PHE A 335 -32.01 5.97 -2.34
C PHE A 335 -33.37 6.68 -2.32
N SER A 336 -33.96 6.84 -3.51
CA SER A 336 -35.30 7.40 -3.68
C SER A 336 -36.31 6.27 -3.75
N PHE A 337 -37.23 6.23 -2.80
CA PHE A 337 -38.30 5.25 -2.70
C PHE A 337 -39.63 5.84 -3.20
N ASN A 338 -40.40 5.02 -3.92
CA ASN A 338 -41.74 5.36 -4.39
C ASN A 338 -42.69 4.16 -4.22
N GLY A 339 -43.99 4.43 -4.12
CA GLY A 339 -45.02 3.38 -4.17
C GLY A 339 -46.36 3.87 -3.63
N ALA A 340 -47.45 3.19 -3.99
CA ALA A 340 -48.77 3.41 -3.39
C ALA A 340 -48.78 3.04 -1.90
N ALA A 341 -49.77 3.55 -1.15
CA ALA A 341 -49.92 3.25 0.28
C ALA A 341 -49.89 1.74 0.55
N ALA A 342 -49.22 1.35 1.64
CA ALA A 342 -48.95 -0.03 2.05
C ALA A 342 -48.00 -0.85 1.15
N SER A 343 -47.32 -0.22 0.18
CA SER A 343 -46.18 -0.85 -0.51
C SER A 343 -44.94 -0.85 0.38
N THR A 344 -44.15 -1.91 0.36
CA THR A 344 -42.88 -2.01 1.11
C THR A 344 -41.72 -2.25 0.15
N VAL A 345 -40.55 -1.70 0.48
CA VAL A 345 -39.27 -2.00 -0.17
C VAL A 345 -38.19 -1.98 0.90
N SER A 346 -37.35 -2.99 0.95
CA SER A 346 -36.17 -3.03 1.82
C SER A 346 -34.89 -3.06 0.98
N ILE A 347 -33.81 -2.45 1.48
CA ILE A 347 -32.46 -2.48 0.90
C ILE A 347 -31.51 -3.11 1.91
N ASP A 348 -30.54 -3.85 1.38
CA ASP A 348 -29.41 -4.46 2.08
C ASP A 348 -28.15 -4.50 1.20
N ASN A 349 -27.00 -4.78 1.80
CA ASN A 349 -25.69 -5.04 1.15
C ASN A 349 -25.33 -3.97 0.12
N VAL A 350 -25.28 -2.71 0.56
CA VAL A 350 -24.83 -1.61 -0.29
C VAL A 350 -23.30 -1.64 -0.35
N LEU A 351 -22.75 -1.86 -1.53
CA LEU A 351 -21.31 -1.84 -1.79
C LEU A 351 -21.03 -0.83 -2.90
N ILE A 352 -20.05 0.04 -2.71
CA ILE A 352 -19.68 1.05 -3.68
C ILE A 352 -18.18 1.00 -3.88
N SER A 353 -17.75 0.78 -5.12
CA SER A 353 -16.35 0.90 -5.52
C SER A 353 -16.21 1.97 -6.60
N LYS A 354 -15.04 2.62 -6.64
CA LYS A 354 -14.71 3.57 -7.70
C LYS A 354 -14.29 2.80 -8.95
N GLU A 355 -14.92 3.08 -10.09
CA GLU A 355 -14.57 2.42 -11.34
C GLU A 355 -13.20 2.93 -11.83
N ASN A 356 -12.32 2.02 -12.25
CA ASN A 356 -10.95 2.33 -12.61
C ASN A 356 -10.24 3.14 -11.52
N ASN A 357 -10.38 2.73 -10.25
CA ASN A 357 -9.67 3.35 -9.15
C ASN A 357 -8.18 3.01 -9.24
N ILE A 358 -7.46 3.81 -10.02
CA ILE A 358 -6.03 3.63 -10.23
C ILE A 358 -5.33 3.99 -8.93
N ALA A 359 -4.92 2.97 -8.19
CA ALA A 359 -4.14 3.14 -6.97
C ALA A 359 -2.75 3.67 -7.31
N GLY A 360 -2.17 3.21 -8.43
CA GLY A 360 -0.84 3.59 -8.87
C GLY A 360 -0.50 3.21 -10.30
N ARG A 361 0.54 3.86 -10.82
CA ARG A 361 1.16 3.54 -12.12
C ARG A 361 2.67 3.60 -11.97
N SER A 362 3.35 2.64 -12.58
CA SER A 362 4.82 2.68 -12.66
C SER A 362 5.29 3.71 -13.68
N GLU A 363 6.60 3.97 -13.67
CA GLU A 363 7.28 4.51 -14.84
C GLU A 363 7.15 3.58 -16.04
N CYS A 364 7.46 4.10 -17.23
CA CYS A 364 7.48 3.29 -18.44
C CYS A 364 8.64 2.28 -18.41
N TYR A 365 8.37 1.06 -18.84
CA TYR A 365 9.37 0.04 -19.15
C TYR A 365 9.49 -0.15 -20.65
N ASP A 366 10.70 -0.04 -21.17
CA ASP A 366 11.02 -0.47 -22.53
C ASP A 366 11.40 -1.95 -22.47
N LEU A 367 10.41 -2.81 -22.69
CA LEU A 367 10.60 -4.25 -22.56
C LEU A 367 11.12 -4.84 -23.88
N GLN A 368 12.28 -5.50 -23.82
CA GLN A 368 12.87 -6.22 -24.95
C GLN A 368 13.45 -7.55 -24.53
N THR A 369 13.68 -8.43 -25.50
CA THR A 369 14.36 -9.71 -25.23
C THR A 369 15.77 -9.49 -24.70
N ASP A 370 16.49 -8.51 -25.25
CA ASP A 370 17.79 -8.06 -24.77
C ASP A 370 18.00 -6.59 -25.14
N HIS A 371 18.70 -5.85 -24.28
CA HIS A 371 19.07 -4.46 -24.46
C HIS A 371 20.59 -4.31 -24.56
N ASP A 372 21.06 -3.80 -25.69
CA ASP A 372 22.48 -3.52 -25.90
C ASP A 372 23.02 -2.51 -24.87
N CYS A 373 24.19 -2.78 -24.30
CA CYS A 373 24.90 -1.86 -23.40
C CYS A 373 24.10 -1.41 -22.18
N THR A 374 23.33 -2.32 -21.58
CA THR A 374 22.70 -2.10 -20.27
C THR A 374 23.36 -2.92 -19.18
N LEU A 375 23.22 -2.47 -17.94
CA LEU A 375 23.62 -3.22 -16.76
C LEU A 375 22.45 -3.27 -15.77
N LEU A 376 22.24 -4.43 -15.15
CA LEU A 376 21.27 -4.66 -14.08
C LEU A 376 21.91 -4.45 -12.71
N PHE A 377 21.41 -3.45 -12.00
CA PHE A 377 21.74 -3.13 -10.61
C PHE A 377 20.70 -3.79 -9.72
N LYS A 378 21.15 -4.52 -8.70
CA LYS A 378 20.28 -5.13 -7.68
C LYS A 378 20.73 -4.72 -6.30
N TRP A 379 19.81 -4.36 -5.42
CA TRP A 379 20.13 -4.04 -4.04
C TRP A 379 19.05 -4.41 -3.04
N SER A 380 19.49 -4.65 -1.82
CA SER A 380 18.68 -4.88 -0.64
C SER A 380 19.40 -4.42 0.62
N ASN A 381 18.67 -4.39 1.71
CA ASN A 381 19.17 -4.02 3.02
C ASN A 381 18.88 -5.16 4.01
N ASP A 382 19.68 -5.29 5.05
CA ASP A 382 19.42 -6.26 6.12
C ASP A 382 18.25 -5.80 7.01
N GLU A 383 17.94 -4.50 7.01
CA GLU A 383 16.84 -3.88 7.75
C GLU A 383 15.92 -3.05 6.84
N SER A 384 14.67 -2.79 7.28
CA SER A 384 13.75 -1.92 6.53
C SER A 384 14.32 -0.50 6.43
N TRP A 385 14.42 0.04 5.21
CA TRP A 385 15.03 1.34 4.94
C TRP A 385 14.27 2.11 3.87
N GLY A 386 14.17 3.43 4.02
CA GLY A 386 13.55 4.31 3.02
C GLY A 386 12.06 4.03 2.77
N GLY A 387 11.36 3.39 3.71
CA GLY A 387 9.95 3.00 3.55
C GLY A 387 9.74 1.67 2.83
N PHE A 388 10.81 0.97 2.46
CA PHE A 388 10.77 -0.39 1.94
C PHE A 388 11.01 -1.40 3.05
N ASP A 389 10.28 -2.50 3.00
CA ASP A 389 10.49 -3.61 3.90
C ASP A 389 11.28 -4.72 3.20
N TYR A 390 12.59 -4.71 3.45
CA TYR A 390 13.52 -5.71 2.93
C TYR A 390 13.47 -7.03 3.71
N SER A 391 12.79 -7.06 4.87
CA SER A 391 12.65 -8.29 5.66
C SER A 391 11.63 -9.27 5.06
N ILE A 392 10.76 -8.79 4.17
CA ILE A 392 9.77 -9.61 3.49
C ILE A 392 10.47 -10.47 2.42
N PRO A 393 10.39 -11.81 2.50
CA PRO A 393 10.94 -12.66 1.46
C PRO A 393 10.07 -12.64 0.20
N SER A 394 10.63 -12.27 -0.96
CA SER A 394 10.22 -12.77 -2.27
C SER A 394 10.36 -14.30 -2.31
N VAL A 395 9.74 -15.03 -3.26
CA VAL A 395 9.77 -16.50 -3.27
C VAL A 395 11.22 -17.02 -3.17
N GLY A 396 11.65 -17.42 -1.97
CA GLY A 396 12.99 -17.92 -1.69
C GLY A 396 14.08 -16.90 -1.27
N THR A 397 13.88 -15.58 -1.35
CA THR A 397 14.92 -14.56 -1.03
C THR A 397 14.32 -13.25 -0.49
N ALA A 398 15.08 -12.40 0.22
CA ALA A 398 14.61 -11.06 0.61
C ALA A 398 14.16 -10.20 -0.60
N PHE A 399 13.25 -9.25 -0.38
CA PHE A 399 12.89 -8.24 -1.40
C PHE A 399 14.15 -7.54 -1.91
N ASN A 400 14.33 -7.53 -3.24
CA ASN A 400 15.47 -6.90 -3.90
C ASN A 400 14.96 -5.90 -4.93
N GLN A 401 15.39 -4.65 -4.79
CA GLN A 401 15.14 -3.64 -5.81
C GLN A 401 16.06 -3.90 -7.00
N GLN A 402 15.53 -3.66 -8.21
CA GLN A 402 16.23 -3.89 -9.46
C GLN A 402 16.09 -2.69 -10.37
N LEU A 403 17.20 -2.29 -10.98
CA LEU A 403 17.27 -1.22 -11.95
C LEU A 403 18.16 -1.62 -13.11
N ARG A 404 17.60 -1.67 -14.31
CA ARG A 404 18.39 -1.78 -15.53
C ARG A 404 18.53 -0.41 -16.17
N ILE A 405 19.76 -0.05 -16.52
CA ILE A 405 20.12 1.27 -17.03
C ILE A 405 21.17 1.14 -18.14
N GLU A 406 21.13 2.04 -19.12
CA GLU A 406 22.17 2.14 -20.16
C GLU A 406 23.52 2.50 -19.55
N ALA A 407 24.38 1.50 -19.38
CA ALA A 407 25.65 1.66 -18.70
C ALA A 407 26.67 0.64 -19.22
N LYS A 408 27.95 0.96 -19.06
CA LYS A 408 29.04 0.02 -19.38
C LYS A 408 30.26 0.25 -18.52
N PHE A 409 30.99 -0.84 -18.28
CA PHE A 409 32.33 -0.75 -17.71
C PHE A 409 33.36 -0.33 -18.76
N ARG A 410 34.12 0.72 -18.48
CA ARG A 410 35.22 1.22 -19.32
C ARG A 410 36.58 0.96 -18.68
N GLY A 411 37.38 0.14 -19.36
CA GLY A 411 38.77 -0.10 -18.96
C GLY A 411 38.90 -0.66 -17.55
N THR A 412 40.12 -0.62 -17.03
CA THR A 412 40.45 -1.00 -15.67
C THR A 412 41.60 -0.10 -15.21
N GLN A 413 41.46 0.46 -14.03
CA GLN A 413 42.52 1.21 -13.37
C GLN A 413 43.13 0.37 -12.24
N TYR A 414 44.38 0.67 -11.93
CA TYR A 414 45.10 0.03 -10.84
C TYR A 414 45.64 1.09 -9.89
N PRO A 415 44.76 1.84 -9.18
CA PRO A 415 45.21 2.83 -8.21
C PRO A 415 46.09 2.13 -7.18
N SER A 416 47.27 2.73 -6.96
CA SER A 416 48.26 2.19 -6.03
C SER A 416 48.64 3.22 -4.99
N THR A 417 48.49 2.89 -3.70
CA THR A 417 49.10 3.65 -2.61
C THR A 417 50.41 2.98 -2.25
N ARG A 418 51.53 3.69 -2.36
CA ARG A 418 52.87 3.17 -2.05
C ARG A 418 53.56 4.07 -1.04
N ILE A 419 54.00 3.48 0.07
CA ILE A 419 54.89 4.14 1.05
C ILE A 419 56.30 3.59 0.81
N ILE A 420 57.23 4.51 0.59
CA ILE A 420 58.65 4.20 0.35
C ILE A 420 59.45 4.74 1.53
N GLY A 421 60.02 3.85 2.32
CA GLY A 421 61.00 4.19 3.36
C GLY A 421 62.39 4.38 2.75
N GLU A 422 63.21 5.21 3.37
CA GLU A 422 64.62 5.37 3.04
C GLU A 422 65.45 5.12 4.31
N ASP A 423 66.34 4.12 4.26
CA ASP A 423 67.20 3.79 5.40
C ASP A 423 68.32 4.83 5.59
N SER A 424 69.05 4.74 6.71
CA SER A 424 70.16 5.65 7.00
C SER A 424 71.34 5.53 6.02
N ALA A 425 71.33 4.53 5.14
CA ALA A 425 72.30 4.34 4.07
C ALA A 425 71.79 4.84 2.70
N GLY A 426 70.60 5.47 2.65
CA GLY A 426 69.98 6.01 1.43
C GLY A 426 69.30 4.95 0.55
N ARG A 427 69.08 3.73 1.05
CA ARG A 427 68.37 2.68 0.30
C ARG A 427 66.87 2.84 0.47
N LYS A 428 66.17 2.92 -0.67
CA LYS A 428 64.71 2.99 -0.71
C LYS A 428 64.09 1.61 -0.64
N THR A 429 63.28 1.34 0.37
CA THR A 429 62.47 0.12 0.51
C THR A 429 61.00 0.44 0.35
N VAL A 430 60.23 -0.53 -0.16
CA VAL A 430 58.76 -0.40 -0.19
C VAL A 430 58.24 -0.99 1.09
N ASP A 431 57.82 -0.12 1.99
CA ASP A 431 57.34 -0.54 3.30
C ASP A 431 55.87 -0.95 3.22
N TYR A 432 55.11 -0.29 2.32
CA TYR A 432 53.72 -0.60 2.08
C TYR A 432 53.37 -0.37 0.61
N THR A 433 52.62 -1.30 0.02
CA THR A 433 51.97 -1.09 -1.27
C THR A 433 50.57 -1.67 -1.21
N LEU A 434 49.59 -0.88 -1.58
CA LEU A 434 48.22 -1.30 -1.78
C LEU A 434 47.90 -1.08 -3.25
N LEU A 435 47.56 -2.14 -3.96
CA LEU A 435 47.16 -2.09 -5.37
C LEU A 435 45.72 -2.58 -5.44
N ARG A 436 44.79 -1.70 -5.82
CA ARG A 436 43.39 -2.07 -6.00
C ARG A 436 43.08 -2.20 -7.48
N LYS A 437 42.11 -3.04 -7.83
CA LYS A 437 41.61 -3.15 -9.21
C LYS A 437 40.27 -2.44 -9.29
N VAL A 438 40.24 -1.33 -10.00
CA VAL A 438 39.06 -0.49 -10.14
C VAL A 438 38.54 -0.57 -11.58
N LYS A 439 37.24 -0.74 -11.75
CA LYS A 439 36.54 -0.58 -13.02
C LYS A 439 35.86 0.77 -13.06
N ILE A 440 35.82 1.39 -14.23
CA ILE A 440 35.10 2.64 -14.41
C ILE A 440 33.71 2.31 -14.91
N LEU A 441 32.68 2.63 -14.15
CA LEU A 441 31.29 2.56 -14.58
C LEU A 441 30.92 3.87 -15.27
N ASP A 442 30.54 3.81 -16.54
CA ASP A 442 29.97 4.94 -17.27
C ASP A 442 28.46 4.70 -17.46
N ILE A 443 27.65 5.58 -16.87
CA ILE A 443 26.19 5.61 -17.06
C ILE A 443 25.86 6.66 -18.12
N HIS A 444 25.11 6.26 -19.14
CA HIS A 444 24.81 7.09 -20.29
C HIS A 444 23.37 7.59 -20.26
N ARG A 445 23.20 8.91 -20.11
CA ARG A 445 21.97 9.64 -20.43
C ARG A 445 20.73 9.10 -19.73
N ALA A 446 20.76 9.07 -18.41
CA ALA A 446 19.59 8.73 -17.61
C ALA A 446 18.98 10.00 -16.97
N PRO A 447 17.67 10.01 -16.70
CA PRO A 447 17.03 11.06 -15.93
C PRO A 447 17.59 11.18 -14.51
N ASP A 448 17.34 12.32 -13.87
CA ASP A 448 17.82 12.62 -12.51
C ASP A 448 17.40 11.56 -11.47
N TYR A 449 16.13 11.19 -11.46
CA TYR A 449 15.61 10.18 -10.53
C TYR A 449 16.25 8.78 -10.69
N MET A 450 16.77 8.46 -11.88
CA MET A 450 17.53 7.22 -12.11
C MET A 450 18.92 7.32 -11.48
N HIS A 451 19.53 8.51 -11.51
CA HIS A 451 20.77 8.77 -10.80
C HIS A 451 20.57 8.78 -9.29
N ASP A 452 19.44 9.29 -8.77
CA ASP A 452 19.07 9.18 -7.35
C ASP A 452 18.96 7.71 -6.90
N ALA A 453 18.33 6.86 -7.72
CA ALA A 453 18.26 5.42 -7.44
C ALA A 453 19.66 4.76 -7.41
N VAL A 454 20.56 5.15 -8.32
CA VAL A 454 21.95 4.66 -8.31
C VAL A 454 22.73 5.20 -7.10
N ALA A 455 22.50 6.44 -6.68
CA ALA A 455 23.09 6.97 -5.45
C ALA A 455 22.60 6.18 -4.22
N ALA A 456 21.28 5.88 -4.16
CA ALA A 456 20.70 5.05 -3.13
C ALA A 456 21.27 3.63 -3.14
N PHE A 457 21.47 3.01 -4.31
CA PHE A 457 22.09 1.69 -4.47
C PHE A 457 23.45 1.59 -3.73
N PHE A 458 24.28 2.63 -3.77
CA PHE A 458 25.58 2.63 -3.09
C PHE A 458 25.49 2.78 -1.57
N ALA A 459 24.35 3.21 -1.04
CA ALA A 459 24.10 3.33 0.40
C ALA A 459 23.58 2.03 1.04
N GLN A 460 23.35 0.98 0.25
CA GLN A 460 22.73 -0.27 0.70
C GLN A 460 23.76 -1.33 1.08
N ASP A 461 23.39 -2.20 2.02
CA ASP A 461 24.27 -3.25 2.53
C ASP A 461 24.59 -4.31 1.47
N ASN A 462 23.54 -4.80 0.80
CA ASN A 462 23.65 -5.81 -0.24
C ASN A 462 23.43 -5.16 -1.60
N ARG A 463 24.45 -5.19 -2.47
CA ARG A 463 24.39 -4.55 -3.78
C ARG A 463 25.23 -5.27 -4.82
N THR A 464 24.68 -5.48 -6.01
CA THR A 464 25.34 -6.13 -7.14
C THR A 464 25.03 -5.44 -8.46
N ILE A 465 25.97 -5.51 -9.40
CA ILE A 465 25.79 -5.14 -10.81
C ILE A 465 26.10 -6.38 -11.63
N GLU A 466 25.13 -6.89 -12.39
CA GLU A 466 25.23 -8.17 -13.11
C GLU A 466 25.67 -9.30 -12.16
N ASP A 467 25.02 -9.38 -10.99
CA ASP A 467 25.25 -10.36 -9.92
C ASP A 467 26.68 -10.34 -9.32
N ILE A 468 27.48 -9.32 -9.63
CA ILE A 468 28.80 -9.09 -9.04
C ILE A 468 28.71 -7.94 -8.04
N SER A 469 29.18 -8.15 -6.81
CA SER A 469 29.20 -7.10 -5.78
C SER A 469 30.33 -6.09 -6.01
N TYR A 470 29.98 -4.81 -5.98
CA TYR A 470 30.89 -3.68 -6.16
C TYR A 470 30.83 -2.70 -4.97
N ILE A 471 31.98 -2.09 -4.68
CA ILE A 471 32.12 -1.00 -3.71
C ILE A 471 32.55 0.24 -4.48
N MET A 472 31.92 1.37 -4.18
CA MET A 472 32.28 2.66 -4.77
C MET A 472 33.47 3.24 -4.01
N GLU A 473 34.51 3.66 -4.73
CA GLU A 473 35.71 4.26 -4.12
C GLU A 473 35.57 5.78 -3.92
N ASP A 474 34.84 6.45 -4.81
CA ASP A 474 34.64 7.92 -4.82
C ASP A 474 33.17 8.31 -4.57
N GLU A 475 32.88 9.61 -4.44
CA GLU A 475 31.49 10.09 -4.37
C GLU A 475 30.76 9.93 -5.72
N TYR A 476 29.46 9.62 -5.67
CA TYR A 476 28.64 9.52 -6.88
C TYR A 476 28.19 10.91 -7.33
N GLU A 477 28.86 11.45 -8.35
CA GLU A 477 28.59 12.80 -8.88
C GLU A 477 28.05 12.74 -10.32
N PRO A 478 26.72 12.65 -10.53
CA PRO A 478 26.16 12.80 -11.85
C PRO A 478 26.40 14.23 -12.37
N SER A 479 26.73 14.34 -13.64
CA SER A 479 27.01 15.62 -14.30
C SER A 479 26.09 15.83 -15.49
N SER A 480 25.56 17.05 -15.61
CA SER A 480 24.82 17.45 -16.80
C SER A 480 25.77 17.48 -18.01
N PRO A 481 25.38 16.94 -19.17
CA PRO A 481 26.17 17.07 -20.39
C PRO A 481 26.35 18.56 -20.71
N ASN A 482 27.57 18.94 -21.12
CA ASN A 482 27.93 20.31 -21.49
C ASN A 482 26.79 21.04 -22.23
N GLU A 483 26.35 22.19 -21.70
CA GLU A 483 25.15 22.96 -22.11
C GLU A 483 25.03 23.28 -23.61
N SER A 484 26.12 23.10 -24.37
CA SER A 484 26.15 23.29 -25.82
C SER A 484 25.34 22.25 -26.63
N ARG A 485 24.84 21.18 -26.02
CA ARG A 485 24.01 20.15 -26.69
C ARG A 485 22.57 20.17 -26.17
N VAL A 486 21.75 21.01 -26.79
CA VAL A 486 20.30 21.18 -26.51
C VAL A 486 19.51 19.85 -26.49
N LEU A 487 20.03 18.79 -27.12
CA LEU A 487 19.39 17.47 -27.23
C LEU A 487 19.38 16.63 -25.94
N PHE A 488 20.08 17.04 -24.86
CA PHE A 488 20.20 16.24 -23.62
C PHE A 488 19.85 17.02 -22.36
N LYS A 489 18.97 18.02 -22.47
CA LYS A 489 18.76 19.03 -21.43
C LYS A 489 18.33 18.46 -20.06
N ASP A 490 17.78 17.25 -20.01
CA ASP A 490 17.27 16.61 -18.79
C ASP A 490 17.87 15.22 -18.53
N LEU A 491 18.94 14.85 -19.25
CA LEU A 491 19.62 13.57 -19.10
C LEU A 491 21.03 13.80 -18.59
N MET A 492 21.40 13.12 -17.51
CA MET A 492 22.71 13.22 -16.90
C MET A 492 23.61 12.06 -17.33
N THR A 493 24.91 12.25 -17.12
CA THR A 493 25.91 11.21 -17.26
C THR A 493 26.70 11.11 -15.98
N SER A 494 26.99 9.89 -15.55
CA SER A 494 27.86 9.65 -14.41
C SER A 494 29.03 8.78 -14.83
N ARG A 495 30.18 9.03 -14.19
CA ARG A 495 31.38 8.22 -14.30
C ARG A 495 31.88 7.96 -12.89
N SER A 496 31.89 6.69 -12.49
CA SER A 496 32.27 6.28 -11.13
C SER A 496 33.30 5.17 -11.14
N GLU A 497 34.18 5.18 -10.15
CA GLU A 497 35.22 4.19 -9.95
C GLU A 497 34.76 3.13 -8.94
N LEU A 498 34.64 1.88 -9.40
CA LEU A 498 34.11 0.75 -8.64
C LEU A 498 35.15 -0.35 -8.44
N GLU A 499 35.31 -0.83 -7.20
CA GLU A 499 36.10 -2.01 -6.84
C GLU A 499 35.21 -3.25 -6.70
N VAL A 500 35.69 -4.44 -7.12
CA VAL A 500 34.98 -5.71 -6.90
C VAL A 500 35.20 -6.17 -5.45
N SER A 501 34.13 -6.34 -4.68
CA SER A 501 34.21 -6.61 -3.22
C SER A 501 34.94 -7.91 -2.87
N THR A 502 34.88 -8.92 -3.75
CA THR A 502 35.49 -10.24 -3.53
C THR A 502 36.96 -10.32 -3.90
N GLN A 503 37.58 -9.24 -4.40
CA GLN A 503 38.99 -9.22 -4.81
C GLN A 503 39.82 -8.19 -4.05
N PRO A 504 39.99 -8.30 -2.72
CA PRO A 504 41.01 -7.52 -2.03
C PRO A 504 42.37 -8.05 -2.48
N ASN A 505 42.95 -7.48 -3.53
CA ASN A 505 44.35 -7.68 -3.90
C ASN A 505 45.25 -6.91 -2.92
N GLN A 506 45.12 -7.19 -1.62
CA GLN A 506 46.07 -6.71 -0.64
C GLN A 506 47.35 -7.54 -0.76
N ILE A 507 48.29 -7.09 -1.60
CA ILE A 507 49.68 -7.54 -1.50
C ILE A 507 50.29 -6.85 -0.28
N ASN A 508 49.91 -7.31 0.91
CA ASN A 508 50.42 -6.77 2.16
C ASN A 508 51.79 -7.40 2.41
N ARG A 509 52.85 -6.67 2.07
CA ARG A 509 54.23 -7.11 2.33
C ARG A 509 54.67 -6.61 3.70
N ASN A 510 54.08 -7.15 4.77
CA ASN A 510 54.67 -7.04 6.10
C ASN A 510 55.71 -8.15 6.26
N VAL A 511 56.98 -7.81 6.08
CA VAL A 511 58.12 -8.58 6.61
C VAL A 511 58.91 -7.66 7.51
#